data_AF-A0A497ABL8-F1
#
_entry.id   AF-A0A497ABL8-F1
#
_cell.length_a   1.000
_cell.length_b   1.000
_cell.length_c   1.000
_cell.angle_alpha   90.00
_cell.angle_beta   90.00
_cell.angle_gamma   90.00
#
_symmetry.space_group_name_H-M   'P 1'
#
loop_
_entity.id
_entity.type
_entity.pdbx_description
1 polymer ?
#
loop_
_entity_poly.entity_id
_entity_poly.type
_entity_poly.pdbx_seq_one_letter_code
_entity_poly.pdbx_strand_id
1 'polypeptide(L)'
;MIKKILFAAVPVMILSLITVLPVMAYTNENCQTVTQNEDTLWNYDFNSADRVGQYDHVDQPVCVVFGGNADKTSVKDAYYYDGFQYIGSTMWNELDDGAGWVSDSDGGRKTDGSDLDGYHFRLYAAGGSNMNNSSWDDYVVATTHRDLLPTYGYNEECEYQLCYLAYYKSGWSVTQDTLYFRNRDWPGNWDLNNYFRCDGWASLITLP
;
A
#
# COMPACT_ATOMS: atom_id res chain seq x y z
N MET A 1 -2.18 -21.86 83.93
CA MET A 1 -3.02 -21.23 82.88
C MET A 1 -2.14 -20.94 81.67
N ILE A 2 -2.18 -21.79 80.64
CA ILE A 2 -1.37 -21.64 79.43
C ILE A 2 -2.25 -20.97 78.36
N LYS A 3 -1.84 -19.77 77.92
CA LYS A 3 -2.53 -19.00 76.86
C LYS A 3 -2.33 -19.70 75.52
N LYS A 4 -3.42 -20.09 74.85
CA LYS A 4 -3.41 -20.56 73.47
C LYS A 4 -3.12 -19.38 72.55
N ILE A 5 -1.99 -19.41 71.84
CA ILE A 5 -1.68 -18.44 70.78
C ILE A 5 -2.28 -19.02 69.49
N LEU A 6 -3.34 -18.39 68.98
CA LEU A 6 -3.85 -18.66 67.64
C LEU A 6 -2.85 -18.09 66.62
N PHE A 7 -2.21 -18.95 65.84
CA PHE A 7 -1.53 -18.54 64.62
C PHE A 7 -2.59 -18.32 63.53
N ALA A 8 -2.94 -17.07 63.26
CA ALA A 8 -3.69 -16.72 62.07
C ALA A 8 -2.74 -16.85 60.87
N ALA A 9 -2.92 -17.89 60.06
CA ALA A 9 -2.23 -18.02 58.78
C ALA A 9 -2.76 -16.93 57.83
N VAL A 10 -1.94 -15.92 57.56
CA VAL A 10 -2.21 -14.92 56.53
C VAL A 10 -1.90 -15.59 55.19
N PRO A 11 -2.87 -15.76 54.27
CA PRO A 11 -2.55 -16.23 52.93
C PRO A 11 -1.83 -15.09 52.20
N VAL A 12 -0.53 -15.27 51.97
CA VAL A 12 0.24 -14.41 51.07
C VAL A 12 -0.22 -14.75 49.65
N MET A 13 -1.18 -13.98 49.13
CA MET A 13 -1.45 -13.95 47.70
C MET A 13 -0.21 -13.40 47.00
N ILE A 14 0.58 -14.28 46.39
CA ILE A 14 1.60 -13.89 45.42
C ILE A 14 0.83 -13.44 44.18
N LEU A 15 0.67 -12.12 44.05
CA LEU A 15 0.13 -11.50 42.83
C LEU A 15 1.20 -11.63 41.75
N SER A 16 1.12 -12.68 40.94
CA SER A 16 1.94 -12.84 39.74
C SER A 16 1.62 -11.68 38.81
N LEU A 17 2.49 -10.68 38.75
CA LEU A 17 2.39 -9.62 37.76
C LEU A 17 2.69 -10.26 36.39
N ILE A 18 1.65 -10.69 35.68
CA ILE A 18 1.78 -11.04 34.26
C ILE A 18 2.00 -9.72 33.55
N THR A 19 3.26 -9.37 33.32
CA THR A 19 3.61 -8.32 32.38
C THR A 19 3.28 -8.84 31.00
N VAL A 20 2.06 -8.57 30.54
CA VAL A 20 1.75 -8.61 29.11
C VAL A 20 2.57 -7.48 28.51
N LEU A 21 3.72 -7.81 27.92
CA LEU A 21 4.41 -6.86 27.07
C LEU A 21 3.42 -6.53 25.94
N PRO A 22 3.04 -5.25 25.73
CA PRO A 22 2.27 -4.91 24.56
C PRO A 22 3.15 -5.25 23.36
N VAL A 23 2.77 -6.30 22.63
CA VAL A 23 3.21 -6.44 21.24
C VAL A 23 2.51 -5.30 20.53
N MET A 24 3.23 -4.20 20.33
CA MET A 24 2.80 -3.14 19.44
C MET A 24 2.90 -3.71 18.01
N ALA A 25 1.89 -4.47 17.58
CA ALA A 25 1.67 -4.71 16.17
C ALA A 25 1.16 -3.38 15.63
N TYR A 26 2.02 -2.65 14.91
CA TYR A 26 1.58 -1.42 14.28
C TYR A 26 0.63 -1.80 13.15
N THR A 27 -0.57 -1.25 13.22
CA THR A 27 -1.68 -1.52 12.34
C THR A 27 -1.80 -0.34 11.40
N ASN A 28 -1.88 -0.53 10.09
CA ASN A 28 -2.28 0.58 9.23
C ASN A 28 -3.78 0.83 9.40
N GLU A 29 -4.14 1.69 10.35
CA GLU A 29 -5.52 2.04 10.69
C GLU A 29 -6.29 2.64 9.51
N ASN A 30 -5.58 3.12 8.48
CA ASN A 30 -6.16 3.68 7.27
C ASN A 30 -6.49 2.62 6.21
N CYS A 31 -6.07 1.36 6.41
CA CYS A 31 -6.37 0.25 5.51
C CYS A 31 -7.88 0.02 5.44
N GLN A 32 -8.45 0.24 4.26
CA GLN A 32 -9.86 0.10 3.98
C GLN A 32 -10.11 -0.09 2.49
N THR A 33 -11.35 -0.39 2.14
CA THR A 33 -11.78 -0.37 0.73
C THR A 33 -12.20 1.04 0.31
N VAL A 34 -11.88 1.43 -0.91
CA VAL A 34 -12.34 2.66 -1.57
C VAL A 34 -13.25 2.25 -2.72
N THR A 35 -14.40 2.91 -2.82
CA THR A 35 -15.35 2.72 -3.92
C THR A 35 -15.32 3.94 -4.83
N GLN A 36 -15.11 3.71 -6.12
CA GLN A 36 -15.17 4.71 -7.17
C GLN A 36 -16.17 4.23 -8.23
N ASN A 37 -17.28 4.95 -8.37
CA ASN A 37 -18.41 4.55 -9.23
C ASN A 37 -18.87 3.11 -8.94
N GLU A 38 -18.81 2.24 -9.94
CA GLU A 38 -19.14 0.81 -9.90
C GLU A 38 -18.06 -0.07 -9.23
N ASP A 39 -16.85 0.43 -9.02
CA ASP A 39 -15.71 -0.39 -8.64
C ASP A 39 -15.31 -0.19 -7.18
N THR A 40 -14.77 -1.24 -6.57
CA THR A 40 -14.25 -1.19 -5.19
C THR A 40 -12.89 -1.88 -5.11
N LEU A 41 -11.95 -1.29 -4.37
CA LEU A 41 -10.59 -1.82 -4.24
C LEU A 41 -9.97 -1.51 -2.88
N TRP A 42 -8.95 -2.27 -2.46
CA TRP A 42 -8.19 -1.92 -1.26
C TRP A 42 -7.18 -0.79 -1.53
N ASN A 43 -7.10 0.17 -0.61
CA ASN A 43 -6.24 1.35 -0.74
C ASN A 43 -4.75 1.12 -0.41
N TYR A 44 -4.37 -0.12 -0.10
CA TYR A 44 -3.00 -0.63 0.02
C TYR A 44 -2.86 -1.95 -0.73
N ASP A 45 -1.63 -2.33 -1.08
CA ASP A 45 -1.29 -3.71 -1.38
C ASP A 45 -0.78 -4.44 -0.13
N PHE A 46 -0.63 -5.76 -0.26
CA PHE A 46 -0.39 -6.68 0.86
C PHE A 46 0.74 -7.65 0.56
N ASN A 47 1.46 -8.03 1.61
CA ASN A 47 2.60 -8.94 1.51
C ASN A 47 2.23 -10.40 1.26
N SER A 48 0.94 -10.75 1.28
CA SER A 48 0.44 -12.11 1.10
C SER A 48 -0.98 -12.13 0.55
N ALA A 49 -1.23 -13.04 -0.39
CA ALA A 49 -2.54 -13.26 -0.99
C ALA A 49 -3.62 -13.57 0.05
N ASP A 50 -3.31 -14.41 1.04
CA ASP A 50 -4.26 -14.86 2.07
C ASP A 50 -4.51 -13.80 3.17
N ARG A 51 -3.88 -12.63 3.05
CA ARG A 51 -3.88 -11.57 4.06
C ARG A 51 -4.39 -10.24 3.51
N VAL A 52 -4.93 -10.23 2.30
CA VAL A 52 -5.56 -9.02 1.74
C VAL A 52 -6.69 -8.54 2.65
N GLY A 53 -6.69 -7.24 2.94
CA GLY A 53 -7.60 -6.59 3.88
C GLY A 53 -7.20 -6.66 5.36
N GLN A 54 -6.06 -7.28 5.70
CA GLN A 54 -5.53 -7.27 7.06
C GLN A 54 -4.58 -6.08 7.25
N TYR A 55 -4.96 -5.16 8.14
CA TYR A 55 -4.26 -3.90 8.38
C TYR A 55 -2.79 -4.06 8.83
N ASP A 56 -2.39 -5.23 9.31
CA ASP A 56 -1.05 -5.58 9.82
C ASP A 56 -0.21 -6.34 8.78
N HIS A 57 -0.70 -6.43 7.54
CA HIS A 57 -0.04 -7.09 6.41
C HIS A 57 0.06 -6.19 5.16
N VAL A 58 -0.16 -4.88 5.34
CA VAL A 58 -0.01 -3.90 4.26
C VAL A 58 1.45 -3.76 3.82
N ASP A 59 1.69 -3.51 2.54
CA ASP A 59 3.03 -3.15 2.03
C ASP A 59 3.09 -1.66 1.67
N GLN A 60 2.29 -1.18 0.70
CA GLN A 60 2.34 0.19 0.21
C GLN A 60 0.95 0.75 -0.20
N PRO A 61 0.70 2.06 0.01
CA PRO A 61 -0.54 2.73 -0.37
C PRO A 61 -0.69 2.89 -1.88
N VAL A 62 -1.94 2.91 -2.35
CA VAL A 62 -2.30 3.34 -3.72
C VAL A 62 -2.15 4.85 -3.84
N CYS A 63 -1.25 5.30 -4.73
CA CYS A 63 -0.93 6.71 -4.92
C CYS A 63 -1.10 7.17 -6.37
N VAL A 64 -1.31 6.27 -7.32
CA VAL A 64 -1.56 6.66 -8.73
C VAL A 64 -2.68 5.82 -9.32
N VAL A 65 -3.53 6.46 -10.12
CA VAL A 65 -4.42 5.79 -11.07
C VAL A 65 -3.92 6.09 -12.48
N PHE A 66 -3.66 5.04 -13.25
CA PHE A 66 -3.44 5.16 -14.69
C PHE A 66 -4.76 4.87 -15.39
N GLY A 67 -5.33 5.84 -16.12
CA GLY A 67 -6.63 5.70 -16.81
C GLY A 67 -6.58 6.03 -18.31
N GLY A 68 -7.74 6.07 -18.95
CA GLY A 68 -7.90 6.27 -20.39
C GLY A 68 -7.92 4.94 -21.13
N ASN A 69 -6.79 4.56 -21.71
CA ASN A 69 -6.60 3.27 -22.37
C ASN A 69 -5.49 2.47 -21.67
N ALA A 70 -5.50 2.47 -20.33
CA ALA A 70 -4.41 1.96 -19.53
C ALA A 70 -4.59 0.47 -19.19
N ASP A 71 -3.51 -0.28 -19.36
CA ASP A 71 -3.38 -1.65 -18.89
C ASP A 71 -1.99 -1.87 -18.25
N LYS A 72 -1.84 -2.95 -17.47
CA LYS A 72 -0.59 -3.25 -16.75
C LYS A 72 0.63 -3.32 -17.68
N THR A 73 0.46 -3.82 -18.90
CA THR A 73 1.54 -3.95 -19.89
C THR A 73 1.91 -2.60 -20.48
N SER A 74 0.93 -1.84 -20.98
CA SER A 74 1.19 -0.52 -21.59
C SER A 74 1.85 0.45 -20.61
N VAL A 75 1.40 0.49 -19.35
CA VAL A 75 2.03 1.31 -18.31
C VAL A 75 3.47 0.84 -18.05
N LYS A 76 3.70 -0.46 -17.83
CA LYS A 76 5.05 -0.97 -17.55
C LYS A 76 6.02 -0.73 -18.70
N ASP A 77 5.59 -0.94 -19.94
CA ASP A 77 6.41 -0.73 -21.13
C ASP A 77 6.76 0.76 -21.31
N ALA A 78 5.82 1.66 -21.00
CA ALA A 78 6.05 3.10 -21.08
C ALA A 78 7.12 3.59 -20.09
N TYR A 79 7.19 3.01 -18.89
CA TYR A 79 8.18 3.36 -17.85
C TYR A 79 9.48 2.55 -17.94
N TYR A 80 9.49 1.42 -18.65
CA TYR A 80 10.70 0.60 -18.82
C TYR A 80 11.88 1.42 -19.39
N TYR A 81 11.59 2.29 -20.36
CA TYR A 81 12.59 3.16 -20.98
C TYR A 81 13.02 4.36 -20.11
N ASP A 82 12.29 4.63 -19.02
CA ASP A 82 12.66 5.64 -18.02
C ASP A 82 13.53 5.05 -16.89
N GLY A 83 13.95 3.79 -17.04
CA GLY A 83 14.85 3.10 -16.10
C GLY A 83 14.16 2.12 -15.15
N PHE A 84 12.83 1.98 -15.18
CA PHE A 84 12.08 1.02 -14.38
C PHE A 84 12.21 -0.42 -14.91
N GLN A 85 13.43 -0.95 -14.87
CA GLN A 85 13.81 -2.19 -15.55
C GLN A 85 13.79 -3.42 -14.63
N TYR A 86 13.98 -3.22 -13.33
CA TYR A 86 14.07 -4.31 -12.36
C TYR A 86 12.68 -4.72 -11.87
N ILE A 87 12.57 -5.93 -11.35
CA ILE A 87 11.34 -6.50 -10.80
C ILE A 87 11.56 -6.65 -9.29
N GLY A 88 10.59 -6.22 -8.50
CA GLY A 88 10.58 -6.38 -7.05
C GLY A 88 9.87 -7.65 -6.61
N SER A 89 9.65 -7.74 -5.29
CA SER A 89 8.83 -8.79 -4.71
C SER A 89 7.37 -8.64 -5.11
N THR A 90 6.72 -9.78 -5.37
CA THR A 90 5.28 -9.86 -5.62
C THR A 90 4.50 -9.45 -4.40
N MET A 91 3.62 -8.47 -4.58
CA MET A 91 2.60 -8.08 -3.60
C MET A 91 1.21 -8.31 -4.21
N TRP A 92 0.19 -8.21 -3.37
CA TRP A 92 -1.17 -8.65 -3.66
C TRP A 92 -2.17 -7.55 -3.38
N ASN A 93 -3.23 -7.49 -4.17
CA ASN A 93 -4.38 -6.63 -3.91
C ASN A 93 -5.65 -7.38 -4.34
N GLU A 94 -6.81 -7.00 -3.83
CA GLU A 94 -8.11 -7.47 -4.30
C GLU A 94 -8.93 -6.27 -4.77
N LEU A 95 -9.59 -6.44 -5.91
CA LEU A 95 -10.35 -5.39 -6.58
C LEU A 95 -11.63 -6.01 -7.17
N ASP A 96 -12.70 -5.22 -7.23
CA ASP A 96 -14.00 -5.58 -7.78
C ASP A 96 -14.38 -4.57 -8.85
N ASP A 97 -14.43 -5.02 -10.10
CA ASP A 97 -14.77 -4.26 -11.32
C ASP A 97 -16.23 -4.56 -11.74
N GLY A 98 -17.11 -4.68 -10.74
CA GLY A 98 -18.55 -4.97 -10.90
C GLY A 98 -18.93 -6.46 -11.05
N ALA A 99 -17.95 -7.38 -11.04
CA ALA A 99 -18.14 -8.82 -11.18
C ALA A 99 -17.86 -9.63 -9.90
N GLY A 100 -17.53 -8.95 -8.81
CA GLY A 100 -17.06 -9.53 -7.56
C GLY A 100 -15.54 -9.37 -7.38
N TRP A 101 -15.10 -9.54 -6.14
CA TRP A 101 -13.69 -9.43 -5.76
C TRP A 101 -12.80 -10.43 -6.49
N VAL A 102 -11.74 -9.92 -7.11
CA VAL A 102 -10.67 -10.67 -7.76
C VAL A 102 -9.34 -10.30 -7.12
N SER A 103 -8.57 -11.33 -6.75
CA SER A 103 -7.19 -11.16 -6.32
C SER A 103 -6.27 -10.97 -7.52
N ASP A 104 -5.45 -9.93 -7.48
CA ASP A 104 -4.39 -9.65 -8.43
C ASP A 104 -3.04 -9.54 -7.72
N SER A 105 -1.97 -9.77 -8.47
CA SER A 105 -0.61 -9.71 -7.95
C SER A 105 0.32 -9.00 -8.90
N ASP A 106 1.35 -8.38 -8.35
CA ASP A 106 2.33 -7.69 -9.17
C ASP A 106 3.71 -7.65 -8.50
N GLY A 107 4.74 -8.03 -9.25
CA GLY A 107 6.15 -7.87 -8.84
C GLY A 107 6.66 -6.44 -8.97
N GLY A 108 5.89 -5.55 -9.58
CA GLY A 108 6.25 -4.16 -9.80
C GLY A 108 7.38 -3.94 -10.79
N ARG A 109 7.78 -2.68 -10.89
CA ARG A 109 8.97 -2.24 -11.60
C ARG A 109 9.79 -1.29 -10.74
N LYS A 110 11.11 -1.43 -10.78
CA LYS A 110 12.05 -0.62 -9.98
C LYS A 110 13.14 0.01 -10.83
N THR A 111 13.61 1.20 -10.43
CA THR A 111 14.77 1.85 -11.05
C THR A 111 16.12 1.32 -10.56
N ASP A 112 16.13 0.67 -9.40
CA ASP A 112 17.30 0.07 -8.78
C ASP A 112 16.93 -1.32 -8.25
N GLY A 113 17.75 -2.32 -8.57
CA GLY A 113 17.57 -3.70 -8.11
C GLY A 113 18.25 -4.00 -6.77
N SER A 114 18.96 -3.01 -6.19
CA SER A 114 19.66 -3.13 -4.91
C SER A 114 18.94 -2.46 -3.74
N ASP A 115 17.79 -1.83 -4.00
CA ASP A 115 16.95 -1.13 -3.02
C ASP A 115 17.71 -0.03 -2.24
N LEU A 116 18.75 0.53 -2.85
CA LEU A 116 19.64 1.52 -2.22
C LEU A 116 19.20 2.96 -2.47
N ASP A 117 18.55 3.21 -3.60
CA ASP A 117 17.88 4.48 -3.91
C ASP A 117 16.93 4.28 -5.12
N GLY A 118 15.88 3.50 -4.95
CA GLY A 118 15.03 3.01 -6.05
C GLY A 118 13.62 3.56 -5.99
N TYR A 119 13.08 4.05 -7.10
CA TYR A 119 11.64 4.25 -7.26
C TYR A 119 10.97 2.95 -7.66
N HIS A 120 9.82 2.65 -7.09
CA HIS A 120 9.08 1.42 -7.30
C HIS A 120 7.59 1.69 -7.42
N PHE A 121 6.96 1.08 -8.42
CA PHE A 121 5.51 0.98 -8.48
C PHE A 121 5.05 -0.43 -8.81
N ARG A 122 3.86 -0.78 -8.34
CA ARG A 122 3.13 -2.00 -8.67
C ARG A 122 1.78 -1.64 -9.24
N LEU A 123 1.23 -2.48 -10.11
CA LEU A 123 -0.04 -2.24 -10.79
C LEU A 123 -1.05 -3.33 -10.48
N TYR A 124 -2.29 -2.96 -10.20
CA TYR A 124 -3.36 -3.89 -9.88
C TYR A 124 -4.64 -3.62 -10.68
N ALA A 125 -5.29 -4.69 -11.12
CA ALA A 125 -6.59 -4.67 -11.79
C ALA A 125 -7.34 -6.00 -11.66
N ALA A 126 -8.64 -5.94 -11.38
CA ALA A 126 -9.49 -7.14 -11.27
C ALA A 126 -9.52 -7.98 -12.56
N GLY A 127 -9.48 -7.34 -13.74
CA GLY A 127 -9.44 -8.03 -15.03
C GLY A 127 -8.09 -8.66 -15.39
N GLY A 128 -7.09 -8.58 -14.51
CA GLY A 128 -5.72 -9.09 -14.72
C GLY A 128 -4.85 -8.23 -15.65
N SER A 129 -5.47 -7.41 -16.52
CA SER A 129 -4.79 -6.42 -17.37
C SER A 129 -5.23 -4.99 -17.06
N ASN A 130 -6.53 -4.76 -16.92
CA ASN A 130 -7.16 -3.47 -16.63
C ASN A 130 -8.53 -3.68 -15.97
N MET A 131 -9.07 -2.62 -15.38
CA MET A 131 -10.46 -2.45 -14.94
C MET A 131 -11.12 -1.40 -15.85
N ASN A 132 -12.44 -1.23 -15.77
CA ASN A 132 -13.15 -0.23 -16.57
C ASN A 132 -14.28 0.44 -15.80
N ASN A 133 -14.26 1.77 -15.73
CA ASN A 133 -15.43 2.52 -15.27
C ASN A 133 -15.66 3.84 -16.00
N SER A 134 -16.85 4.37 -15.77
CA SER A 134 -17.34 5.61 -16.38
C SER A 134 -16.53 6.90 -16.07
N SER A 135 -15.61 6.90 -15.11
CA SER A 135 -14.77 8.07 -14.81
C SER A 135 -13.36 7.99 -15.35
N TRP A 136 -12.80 6.79 -15.45
CA TRP A 136 -11.39 6.60 -15.79
C TRP A 136 -11.17 5.78 -17.05
N ASP A 137 -12.24 5.37 -17.74
CA ASP A 137 -12.20 4.45 -18.89
C ASP A 137 -11.43 3.16 -18.50
N ASP A 138 -10.54 2.66 -19.36
CA ASP A 138 -9.68 1.53 -19.00
C ASP A 138 -8.56 2.00 -18.08
N TYR A 139 -8.46 1.38 -16.90
CA TYR A 139 -7.56 1.83 -15.84
C TYR A 139 -6.89 0.72 -15.03
N VAL A 140 -5.79 1.07 -14.40
CA VAL A 140 -5.10 0.28 -13.36
C VAL A 140 -4.74 1.18 -12.19
N VAL A 141 -4.78 0.64 -10.97
CA VAL A 141 -4.31 1.37 -9.78
C VAL A 141 -2.88 1.00 -9.48
N ALA A 142 -2.13 1.93 -8.90
CA ALA A 142 -0.73 1.74 -8.59
C ALA A 142 -0.39 2.10 -7.15
N THR A 143 0.31 1.18 -6.50
CA THR A 143 1.04 1.49 -5.27
C THR A 143 2.43 1.97 -5.63
N THR A 144 2.97 2.91 -4.85
CA THR A 144 4.27 3.54 -5.12
C THR A 144 5.11 3.55 -3.86
N HIS A 145 6.43 3.49 -3.99
CA HIS A 145 7.37 3.85 -2.91
C HIS A 145 8.75 4.13 -3.48
N ARG A 146 9.52 4.91 -2.75
CA ARG A 146 10.97 4.95 -2.92
C ARG A 146 11.66 4.24 -1.77
N ASP A 147 12.62 3.40 -2.13
CA ASP A 147 13.53 2.72 -1.23
C ASP A 147 14.73 3.63 -0.93
N LEU A 148 15.00 3.90 0.34
CA LEU A 148 16.11 4.71 0.82
C LEU A 148 16.73 4.02 2.04
N LEU A 149 17.71 3.12 1.90
CA LEU A 149 18.18 2.35 3.07
C LEU A 149 18.49 3.23 4.31
N PRO A 150 17.96 2.89 5.50
CA PRO A 150 17.13 1.71 5.86
C PRO A 150 15.60 1.96 5.83
N THR A 151 15.12 3.02 5.18
CA THR A 151 13.72 3.48 5.13
C THR A 151 13.06 3.13 3.78
N TYR A 152 11.82 2.60 3.79
CA TYR A 152 11.07 2.29 2.57
C TYR A 152 9.65 2.86 2.66
N GLY A 153 9.18 3.61 1.66
CA GLY A 153 7.79 4.12 1.63
C GLY A 153 7.66 5.65 1.60
N TYR A 154 8.62 6.32 0.96
CA TYR A 154 8.44 7.68 0.46
C TYR A 154 7.50 7.66 -0.75
N ASN A 155 6.21 7.47 -0.49
CA ASN A 155 5.18 7.21 -1.51
C ASN A 155 4.98 8.45 -2.39
N GLU A 156 4.83 9.61 -1.77
CA GLU A 156 4.72 10.93 -2.43
C GLU A 156 5.89 11.20 -3.39
N GLU A 157 7.13 10.92 -2.97
CA GLU A 157 8.30 11.13 -3.82
C GLU A 157 8.29 10.24 -5.07
N CYS A 158 7.83 8.99 -4.93
CA CYS A 158 7.73 8.09 -6.08
C CYS A 158 6.55 8.44 -6.98
N GLU A 159 5.40 8.79 -6.42
CA GLU A 159 4.26 9.32 -7.16
C GLU A 159 4.68 10.54 -8.00
N TYR A 160 5.34 11.52 -7.36
CA TYR A 160 5.84 12.71 -8.03
C TYR A 160 6.77 12.35 -9.21
N GLN A 161 7.67 11.39 -9.02
CA GLN A 161 8.58 10.93 -10.08
C GLN A 161 7.82 10.30 -11.25
N LEU A 162 6.79 9.48 -11.00
CA LEU A 162 5.95 8.90 -12.05
C LEU A 162 5.19 9.99 -12.82
N CYS A 163 4.57 10.93 -12.10
CA CYS A 163 3.87 12.08 -12.68
C CYS A 163 4.81 12.96 -13.51
N TYR A 164 6.02 13.23 -13.01
CA TYR A 164 7.04 14.00 -13.72
C TYR A 164 7.41 13.34 -15.05
N LEU A 165 7.67 12.03 -15.05
CA LEU A 165 8.01 11.30 -16.29
C LEU A 165 6.82 11.23 -17.26
N ALA A 166 5.61 11.00 -16.76
CA ALA A 166 4.39 10.99 -17.57
C ALA A 166 4.12 12.32 -18.26
N TYR A 167 4.39 13.45 -17.59
CA TYR A 167 4.19 14.79 -18.15
C TYR A 167 4.95 15.02 -19.47
N TYR A 168 6.08 14.33 -19.68
CA TYR A 168 6.87 14.44 -20.92
C TYR A 168 6.50 13.41 -21.99
N LYS A 169 5.56 12.50 -21.73
CA LYS A 169 5.12 11.50 -22.71
C LYS A 169 4.08 12.10 -23.65
N SER A 170 4.27 11.88 -24.94
CA SER A 170 3.36 12.40 -25.97
C SER A 170 1.96 11.78 -25.82
N GLY A 171 0.93 12.62 -25.75
CA GLY A 171 -0.47 12.18 -25.64
C GLY A 171 -0.94 11.88 -24.21
N TRP A 172 -0.04 11.90 -23.22
CA TRP A 172 -0.40 11.65 -21.83
C TRP A 172 -0.84 12.94 -21.14
N SER A 173 -1.71 12.82 -20.12
CA SER A 173 -2.06 13.93 -19.23
C SER A 173 -1.88 13.54 -17.77
N VAL A 174 -1.54 14.52 -16.93
CA VAL A 174 -1.27 14.32 -15.49
C VAL A 174 -2.08 15.32 -14.68
N THR A 175 -2.83 14.82 -13.69
CA THR A 175 -3.51 15.61 -12.67
C THR A 175 -3.08 15.08 -11.31
N GLN A 176 -2.27 15.84 -10.58
CA GLN A 176 -1.74 15.42 -9.28
C GLN A 176 -2.77 15.62 -8.16
N ASP A 177 -2.74 14.72 -7.16
CA ASP A 177 -3.43 14.82 -5.87
C ASP A 177 -4.93 15.11 -5.97
N THR A 178 -5.62 14.46 -6.92
CA THR A 178 -7.05 14.74 -7.19
C THR A 178 -7.99 13.64 -6.71
N LEU A 179 -7.49 12.45 -6.42
CA LEU A 179 -8.30 11.29 -6.05
C LEU A 179 -8.09 10.93 -4.58
N TYR A 180 -9.12 10.99 -3.74
CA TYR A 180 -8.96 10.72 -2.32
C TYR A 180 -9.06 9.22 -2.00
N PHE A 181 -7.94 8.59 -1.64
CA PHE A 181 -7.84 7.14 -1.37
C PHE A 181 -7.79 6.78 0.12
N ARG A 182 -7.92 7.77 1.02
CA ARG A 182 -8.07 7.56 2.47
C ARG A 182 -6.91 6.78 3.12
N ASN A 183 -5.73 6.82 2.52
CA ASN A 183 -4.49 6.18 2.97
C ASN A 183 -3.49 7.22 3.50
N ARG A 184 -4.02 8.21 4.24
CA ARG A 184 -3.22 9.34 4.74
C ARG A 184 -2.33 8.90 5.90
N ASP A 185 -1.07 8.65 5.59
CA ASP A 185 0.01 8.36 6.53
C ASP A 185 0.97 9.56 6.69
N TRP A 186 0.42 10.79 6.72
CA TRP A 186 1.17 12.05 6.81
C TRP A 186 1.38 12.52 8.27
N PRO A 187 2.57 13.07 8.64
CA PRO A 187 3.75 13.36 7.81
C PRO A 187 4.69 12.17 7.58
N GLY A 188 4.30 10.99 8.05
CA GLY A 188 5.09 9.79 8.05
C GLY A 188 4.64 8.86 9.17
N ASN A 189 4.53 7.56 8.90
CA ASN A 189 4.28 6.53 9.91
C ASN A 189 5.25 5.36 9.76
N TRP A 190 5.75 4.84 10.87
CA TRP A 190 6.62 3.67 10.88
C TRP A 190 5.81 2.42 11.23
N ASP A 191 6.02 1.36 10.47
CA ASP A 191 5.59 0.00 10.79
C ASP A 191 6.76 -0.96 10.65
N LEU A 192 7.41 -1.29 11.77
CA LEU A 192 8.55 -2.19 11.87
C LEU A 192 9.68 -1.85 10.87
N ASN A 193 9.58 -2.36 9.65
CA ASN A 193 10.56 -2.18 8.58
C ASN A 193 10.14 -1.18 7.50
N ASN A 194 8.86 -0.76 7.46
CA ASN A 194 8.31 0.14 6.45
C ASN A 194 8.04 1.53 7.05
N TYR A 195 8.23 2.56 6.24
CA TYR A 195 7.95 3.96 6.53
C TYR A 195 6.94 4.49 5.51
N PHE A 196 5.69 4.63 5.89
CA PHE A 196 4.65 5.17 5.03
C PHE A 196 4.68 6.69 5.03
N ARG A 197 4.65 7.31 3.87
CA ARG A 197 4.47 8.76 3.73
C ARG A 197 3.62 9.01 2.49
N CYS A 198 2.32 9.01 2.72
CA CYS A 198 1.28 9.37 1.76
C CYS A 198 0.35 10.42 2.38
N ASP A 199 -0.08 11.41 1.60
CA ASP A 199 -0.96 12.49 2.03
C ASP A 199 -2.46 12.13 1.99
N GLY A 200 -2.77 10.95 1.44
CA GLY A 200 -4.11 10.38 1.31
C GLY A 200 -4.75 10.58 -0.06
N TRP A 201 -4.06 11.26 -0.97
CA TRP A 201 -4.49 11.51 -2.34
C TRP A 201 -3.65 10.72 -3.33
N ALA A 202 -4.24 10.47 -4.49
CA ALA A 202 -3.58 9.84 -5.61
C ALA A 202 -3.70 10.74 -6.84
N SER A 203 -2.64 10.72 -7.65
CA SER A 203 -2.58 11.34 -8.96
C SER A 203 -3.34 10.50 -10.00
N LEU A 204 -3.93 11.19 -10.98
CA LEU A 204 -4.47 10.58 -12.19
C LEU A 204 -3.52 10.84 -13.37
N ILE A 205 -3.05 9.76 -13.99
CA ILE A 205 -2.26 9.80 -15.22
C ILE A 205 -3.09 9.15 -16.33
N THR A 206 -3.45 9.91 -17.37
CA THR A 206 -4.28 9.40 -18.47
C THR A 206 -3.42 9.08 -19.69
N LEU A 207 -3.57 7.88 -20.23
CA LEU A 207 -2.93 7.39 -21.44
C LEU A 207 -3.82 7.69 -22.67
N PRO A 208 -3.22 7.91 -23.86
CA PRO A 208 -3.94 8.19 -25.11
C PRO A 208 -4.66 6.99 -25.72
#